data_AF-A0A163FVX5-F1
#
_entry.id   AF-A0A163FVX5-F1
#
_cell.length_a   1.000
_cell.length_b   1.000
_cell.length_c   1.000
_cell.angle_alpha   90.00
_cell.angle_beta   90.00
_cell.angle_gamma   90.00
#
_symmetry.space_group_name_H-M   'P 1'
#
loop_
_entity.id
_entity.type
_entity.pdbx_description
1 polymer ?
#
loop_
_entity_poly.entity_id
_entity_poly.type
_entity_poly.pdbx_seq_one_letter_code
_entity_poly.pdbx_strand_id
1 'polypeptide(L)'
;MIEDQKKLQTELGVKLAVPVKSGGRSLIVPSLRTAWLRDWDQNNPAQTIGFIYSDNTVSYSSHQDDQNGVLLEAGLDYTAHNIGSTSFKVYARGGFEIWDSSNRNSDWRTSGGFTFQV
;
A
#
# COMPACT_ATOMS: atom_id res chain seq x y z
N MET A 1 -14.15 25.86 -4.02
CA MET A 1 -14.42 24.49 -4.51
C MET A 1 -13.07 23.86 -4.77
N ILE A 2 -12.73 22.74 -4.10
CA ILE A 2 -11.45 22.05 -4.32
C ILE A 2 -11.70 21.03 -5.42
N GLU A 3 -10.94 21.08 -6.49
CA GLU A 3 -11.05 20.14 -7.60
C GLU A 3 -10.30 18.84 -7.26
N ASP A 4 -10.99 17.70 -7.35
CA ASP A 4 -10.42 16.39 -7.05
C ASP A 4 -9.27 16.08 -8.02
N GLN A 5 -8.08 15.89 -7.47
CA GLN A 5 -6.88 15.52 -8.23
C GLN A 5 -6.93 14.03 -8.55
N LYS A 6 -6.88 13.69 -9.84
CA LYS A 6 -6.87 12.29 -10.27
C LYS A 6 -5.49 11.70 -10.02
N LYS A 7 -5.42 10.55 -9.33
CA LYS A 7 -4.17 9.82 -9.11
C LYS A 7 -4.23 8.46 -9.79
N LEU A 8 -3.23 8.16 -10.59
CA LEU A 8 -3.03 6.83 -11.17
C LEU A 8 -1.70 6.28 -10.66
N GLN A 9 -1.77 5.26 -9.81
CA GLN A 9 -0.61 4.54 -9.30
C GLN A 9 -0.60 3.11 -9.87
N THR A 10 0.55 2.70 -10.38
CA THR A 10 0.83 1.33 -10.84
C THR A 10 1.76 0.64 -9.85
N GLU A 11 1.45 -0.60 -9.50
CA GLU A 11 2.28 -1.46 -8.66
C GLU A 11 2.49 -2.80 -9.38
N LEU A 12 3.75 -3.12 -9.70
CA LEU A 12 4.13 -4.39 -10.33
C LEU A 12 5.14 -5.10 -9.43
N GLY A 13 4.81 -6.29 -8.94
CA GLY A 13 5.67 -6.96 -7.97
C GLY A 13 5.65 -8.48 -7.99
N VAL A 14 6.64 -9.05 -7.33
CA VAL A 14 6.84 -10.48 -7.14
C VAL A 14 6.79 -10.79 -5.65
N LYS A 15 6.15 -11.91 -5.30
CA LYS A 15 6.05 -12.40 -3.92
C LYS A 15 6.63 -13.81 -3.84
N LEU A 16 7.52 -14.01 -2.89
CA LEU A 16 8.01 -15.32 -2.47
C LEU A 16 7.32 -15.69 -1.15
N ALA A 17 6.82 -16.92 -1.06
CA ALA A 17 6.15 -17.42 0.13
C ALA A 17 6.58 -18.86 0.39
N VAL A 18 6.95 -19.16 1.64
CA VAL A 18 7.46 -20.48 2.02
C VAL A 18 6.51 -21.11 3.04
N PRO A 19 5.69 -22.09 2.66
CA PRO A 19 4.78 -22.74 3.59
C PRO A 19 5.52 -23.72 4.52
N VAL A 20 5.41 -23.52 5.83
CA VAL A 20 6.01 -24.33 6.88
C VAL A 20 4.91 -24.94 7.74
N LYS A 21 4.81 -26.27 7.76
CA LYS A 21 3.86 -26.97 8.63
C LYS A 21 4.28 -26.78 10.09
N SER A 22 3.36 -26.27 10.90
CA SER A 22 3.54 -26.12 12.35
C SER A 22 2.59 -27.10 13.04
N GLY A 23 3.07 -28.31 13.35
CA GLY A 23 2.23 -29.37 13.90
C GLY A 23 1.20 -29.97 12.93
N GLY A 24 0.28 -30.78 13.45
CA GLY A 24 -0.63 -31.60 12.64
C GLY A 24 -1.80 -30.84 12.00
N ARG A 25 -2.08 -29.60 12.44
CA ARG A 25 -3.25 -28.82 12.02
C ARG A 25 -2.96 -27.34 11.74
N SER A 26 -1.71 -26.90 11.82
CA SER A 26 -1.39 -25.49 11.58
C SER A 26 -0.27 -25.29 10.55
N LEU A 27 -0.28 -24.14 9.91
CA LEU A 27 0.60 -23.75 8.81
C LEU A 27 1.05 -22.31 9.04
N ILE A 28 2.36 -22.10 9.02
CA ILE A 28 2.98 -20.77 9.02
C ILE A 28 3.53 -20.52 7.62
N VAL A 29 3.29 -19.35 7.06
CA VAL A 29 3.77 -18.96 5.73
C VAL A 29 4.46 -17.60 5.83
N PRO A 30 5.78 -17.57 6.11
CA PRO A 30 6.57 -16.37 5.87
C PRO A 30 6.54 -16.02 4.37
N SER A 31 6.53 -14.72 4.10
CA SER A 31 6.58 -14.20 2.74
C SER A 31 7.40 -12.92 2.66
N LEU A 32 8.02 -12.73 1.49
CA LEU A 32 8.73 -11.52 1.13
C LEU A 32 8.23 -11.08 -0.24
N ARG A 33 7.91 -9.79 -0.38
CA ARG A 33 7.40 -9.19 -1.59
C ARG A 33 8.26 -7.99 -1.94
N THR A 34 8.57 -7.85 -3.23
CA THR A 34 9.13 -6.62 -3.79
C THR A 34 8.24 -6.15 -4.93
N ALA A 35 8.04 -4.84 -5.05
CA ALA A 35 7.29 -4.27 -6.16
C ALA A 35 7.94 -2.97 -6.64
N TRP A 36 7.89 -2.75 -7.94
CA TRP A 36 8.10 -1.44 -8.54
C TRP A 36 6.79 -0.65 -8.47
N LEU A 37 6.90 0.62 -8.09
CA LEU A 37 5.81 1.57 -7.97
C LEU A 37 6.00 2.68 -9.00
N ARG A 38 4.91 3.10 -9.64
CA ARG A 38 4.90 4.29 -10.49
C ARG A 38 3.64 5.10 -10.28
N ASP A 39 3.83 6.37 -9.92
CA ASP A 39 2.77 7.36 -9.95
C ASP A 39 2.88 8.10 -11.28
N TRP A 40 1.78 8.10 -12.02
CA TRP A 40 1.69 8.76 -13.31
C TRP A 40 1.13 10.16 -13.14
N ASP A 41 1.78 11.14 -13.76
CA ASP A 41 1.18 12.45 -13.96
C ASP A 41 -0.09 12.29 -14.81
N GLN A 42 -1.20 12.79 -14.27
CA GLN A 42 -2.50 12.81 -14.96
C GLN A 42 -2.77 14.16 -15.61
N ASN A 43 -1.76 15.01 -15.73
CA ASN A 43 -1.83 16.39 -16.20
C ASN A 43 -2.89 17.18 -15.43
N ASN A 44 -2.89 17.03 -14.10
CA ASN A 44 -3.90 17.68 -13.27
C ASN A 44 -3.72 19.20 -13.30
N PRO A 45 -4.81 19.97 -13.44
CA PRO A 45 -4.73 21.43 -13.48
C PRO A 45 -4.24 22.00 -12.15
N ALA A 46 -3.61 23.17 -12.22
CA ALA A 46 -3.16 23.91 -11.04
C ALA A 46 -4.30 24.10 -10.04
N GLN A 47 -4.04 23.78 -8.77
CA GLN A 47 -5.03 23.95 -7.71
C GLN A 47 -5.23 25.45 -7.46
N THR A 48 -6.46 25.92 -7.68
CA THR A 48 -6.84 27.31 -7.39
C THR A 48 -7.61 27.36 -6.09
N ILE A 49 -7.03 27.98 -5.06
CA ILE A 49 -7.68 28.19 -3.76
C ILE A 49 -8.29 29.60 -3.78
N GLY A 50 -9.62 29.67 -3.77
CA GLY A 50 -10.36 30.93 -3.56
C GLY A 50 -10.72 31.10 -2.08
N PHE A 51 -10.47 32.28 -1.52
CA PHE A 51 -10.86 32.61 -0.15
C PHE A 51 -12.34 32.99 -0.10
N ILE A 52 -13.10 32.43 0.84
CA ILE A 52 -14.57 32.63 0.92
C ILE A 52 -14.94 34.08 1.27
N TYR A 53 -13.98 34.87 1.77
CA TYR A 53 -14.17 36.24 2.27
C TYR A 53 -13.45 37.31 1.43
N SER A 54 -12.85 36.96 0.28
CA SER A 54 -12.12 37.88 -0.60
C SER A 54 -12.03 37.32 -2.02
N ASP A 55 -12.14 38.18 -3.04
CA ASP A 55 -11.99 37.79 -4.47
C ASP A 55 -10.54 37.39 -4.84
N ASN A 56 -9.64 37.33 -3.87
CA ASN A 56 -8.28 36.84 -4.06
C ASN A 56 -8.28 35.33 -4.29
N THR A 57 -7.68 34.93 -5.41
CA THR A 57 -7.39 33.53 -5.75
C THR A 57 -5.89 33.32 -5.77
N VAL A 58 -5.42 32.27 -5.10
CA VAL A 58 -4.02 31.85 -5.17
C VAL A 58 -3.98 30.52 -5.91
N SER A 59 -3.28 30.51 -7.04
CA SER A 59 -3.01 29.32 -7.82
C SER A 59 -1.69 28.70 -7.38
N TYR A 60 -1.74 27.44 -6.98
CA TYR A 60 -0.56 26.61 -6.75
C TYR A 60 -0.43 25.66 -7.94
N SER A 61 0.76 25.66 -8.58
CA SER A 61 1.08 24.68 -9.61
C SER A 61 0.94 23.27 -9.04
N SER A 62 0.39 22.36 -9.87
CA SER A 62 0.35 20.94 -9.54
C SER A 62 1.78 20.41 -9.55
N HIS A 63 2.27 19.93 -8.40
CA HIS A 63 3.61 19.33 -8.25
C HIS A 63 3.57 17.81 -8.42
N GLN A 64 2.68 17.30 -9.29
CA GLN A 64 2.57 15.86 -9.58
C GLN A 64 3.36 15.49 -10.83
N ASP A 65 4.67 15.29 -10.67
CA ASP A 65 5.49 14.69 -11.72
C ASP A 65 5.35 13.15 -11.71
N ASP A 66 5.77 12.50 -12.80
CA ASP A 66 5.96 11.05 -12.85
C ASP A 66 6.99 10.63 -11.79
N GLN A 67 6.60 9.73 -10.88
CA GLN A 67 7.49 9.27 -9.80
C GLN A 67 7.62 7.76 -9.81
N ASN A 68 8.85 7.27 -9.64
CA ASN A 68 9.14 5.85 -9.52
C ASN A 68 9.53 5.54 -8.07
N GLY A 69 9.19 4.33 -7.63
CA GLY A 69 9.54 3.84 -6.31
C GLY A 69 9.68 2.32 -6.28
N VAL A 70 10.14 1.83 -5.14
CA VAL A 70 10.26 0.41 -4.83
C VAL A 70 9.62 0.15 -3.48
N LEU A 71 8.79 -0.89 -3.43
CA LEU A 71 8.24 -1.47 -2.23
C LEU A 71 9.04 -2.70 -1.84
N LEU A 72 9.36 -2.81 -0.55
CA LEU A 72 9.81 -4.06 0.08
C LEU A 72 8.88 -4.36 1.25
N GLU A 73 8.27 -5.54 1.25
CA GLU A 73 7.30 -5.97 2.25
C GLU A 73 7.61 -7.39 2.73
N ALA A 74 7.67 -7.55 4.05
CA ALA A 74 7.72 -8.85 4.70
C ALA A 74 6.36 -9.17 5.32
N GLY A 75 5.98 -10.44 5.31
CA GLY A 75 4.70 -10.88 5.86
C GLY A 75 4.74 -12.26 6.46
N LEU A 76 3.79 -12.52 7.36
CA LEU A 76 3.60 -13.80 8.01
C LEU A 76 2.11 -14.13 8.03
N ASP A 77 1.73 -15.24 7.42
CA ASP A 77 0.38 -15.78 7.48
C ASP A 77 0.39 -17.03 8.39
N TYR A 78 -0.54 -17.12 9.34
CA TYR A 78 -0.75 -18.31 10.18
C TYR A 78 -2.17 -18.84 9.98
N THR A 79 -2.27 -20.14 9.72
CA THR A 79 -3.54 -20.84 9.55
C THR A 79 -3.62 -21.99 10.53
N ALA A 80 -4.73 -22.10 11.27
CA ALA A 80 -5.06 -23.27 12.07
C ALA A 80 -6.36 -23.90 11.56
N HIS A 81 -6.33 -25.21 11.31
CA HIS A 81 -7.45 -25.98 10.80
C HIS A 81 -8.11 -26.82 11.90
N ASN A 82 -9.43 -27.01 11.78
CA ASN A 82 -10.19 -28.01 12.55
C ASN A 82 -10.05 -27.86 14.08
N ILE A 83 -10.20 -26.64 14.60
CA ILE A 83 -10.39 -26.40 16.03
C ILE A 83 -11.90 -26.37 16.29
N GLY A 84 -12.45 -27.53 16.68
CA GLY A 84 -13.87 -27.65 17.02
C GLY A 84 -14.82 -27.25 15.89
N SER A 85 -14.54 -27.69 14.65
CA SER A 85 -15.17 -27.33 13.35
C SER A 85 -14.73 -26.01 12.71
N THR A 86 -14.15 -25.09 13.46
CA THR A 86 -13.70 -23.79 12.93
C THR A 86 -12.25 -23.83 12.46
N SER A 87 -11.97 -23.18 11.34
CA SER A 87 -10.62 -22.83 10.90
C SER A 87 -10.42 -21.33 11.00
N PHE A 88 -9.23 -20.89 11.40
CA PHE A 88 -8.91 -19.47 11.42
C PHE A 88 -7.58 -19.19 10.71
N LYS A 89 -7.52 -18.00 10.12
CA LYS A 89 -6.34 -17.45 9.47
C LYS A 89 -6.07 -16.08 10.08
N VAL A 90 -4.81 -15.82 10.40
CA VAL A 90 -4.33 -14.49 10.79
C VAL A 90 -3.15 -14.15 9.89
N TYR A 91 -3.04 -12.90 9.49
CA TYR A 91 -1.88 -12.42 8.76
C TYR A 91 -1.43 -11.06 9.27
N ALA A 92 -0.13 -10.82 9.14
CA ALA A 92 0.48 -9.52 9.36
C ALA A 92 1.54 -9.27 8.28
N ARG A 93 1.62 -8.04 7.78
CA ARG A 93 2.57 -7.60 6.76
C ARG A 93 3.08 -6.21 7.12
N GLY A 94 4.36 -5.98 6.91
CA GLY A 94 5.01 -4.70 7.12
C GLY A 94 6.04 -4.45 6.02
N GLY A 95 6.09 -3.23 5.53
CA GLY A 95 6.98 -2.86 4.44
C GLY A 95 7.29 -1.39 4.41
N PHE A 96 8.24 -1.06 3.55
CA PHE A 96 8.70 0.30 3.30
C PHE A 96 8.72 0.58 1.81
N GLU A 97 8.36 1.81 1.48
CA GLU A 97 8.38 2.37 0.14
C GLU A 97 9.54 3.35 0.04
N ILE A 98 10.39 3.16 -0.96
CA ILE A 98 11.50 4.04 -1.26
C ILE A 98 11.18 4.69 -2.60
N TRP A 99 11.14 6.02 -2.63
CA TRP A 99 10.81 6.80 -3.82
C TRP A 99 12.07 7.50 -4.35
N ASP A 100 12.19 7.57 -5.67
CA ASP A 100 13.35 8.16 -6.38
C ASP A 100 13.22 9.69 -6.55
N SER A 101 12.11 10.28 -6.11
CA SER A 101 11.82 11.71 -6.29
C SER A 101 12.29 12.54 -5.09
N SER A 102 12.92 13.68 -5.36
CA SER A 102 13.33 14.66 -4.33
C SER A 102 12.17 15.20 -3.49
N ASN A 103 10.94 15.05 -3.98
CA ASN A 103 9.74 15.62 -3.37
C ASN A 103 8.91 14.58 -2.59
N ARG A 104 9.34 13.31 -2.54
CA ARG A 104 8.63 12.24 -1.83
C ARG A 104 9.60 11.42 -0.98
N ASN A 105 9.43 11.49 0.32
CA ASN A 105 10.29 10.77 1.26
C ASN A 105 9.90 9.29 1.34
N SER A 106 10.79 8.47 1.92
CA SER A 106 10.47 7.06 2.19
C SER A 106 9.28 6.93 3.14
N ASP A 107 8.36 6.03 2.83
CA ASP A 107 7.15 5.78 3.62
C ASP A 107 7.14 4.33 4.13
N TRP A 108 6.30 4.03 5.12
CA TRP A 108 6.13 2.69 5.65
C TRP A 108 4.65 2.32 5.69
N ARG A 109 4.37 1.05 5.39
CA ARG A 109 3.01 0.49 5.43
C ARG A 109 2.98 -0.74 6.32
N THR A 110 1.91 -0.87 7.08
CA THR A 110 1.61 -2.07 7.87
C THR A 110 0.17 -2.50 7.63
N SER A 111 -0.07 -3.80 7.53
CA SER A 111 -1.41 -4.36 7.38
C SER A 111 -1.53 -5.67 8.13
N GLY A 112 -2.72 -5.96 8.61
CA GLY A 112 -3.01 -7.21 9.29
C GLY A 112 -4.50 -7.51 9.26
N GLY A 113 -4.84 -8.77 9.47
CA GLY A 113 -6.23 -9.19 9.45
C GLY A 113 -6.40 -10.60 9.97
N PHE A 114 -7.65 -10.91 10.29
CA PHE A 114 -8.09 -12.22 10.73
C PHE A 114 -9.26 -12.67 9.86
N THR A 115 -9.38 -13.98 9.67
CA THR A 115 -10.49 -14.60 8.92
C THR A 115 -10.88 -15.87 9.64
N PHE A 116 -12.19 -16.02 9.88
CA PHE A 116 -12.77 -17.23 10.43
C PHE A 116 -13.53 -17.96 9.34
N GLN A 117 -13.43 -19.28 9.33
CA GLN A 117 -14.17 -20.16 8.44
C GLN A 117 -14.83 -21.22 9.31
N VAL A 118 -16.16 -21.18 9.36
CA VAL A 118 -17.03 -22.11 10.11
C VAL A 118 -17.59 -23.15 9.15
#